data_AF-A7SSC7-F1
#
_entry.id   AF-A7SSC7-F1
#
_cell.length_a   1.000
_cell.length_b   1.000
_cell.length_c   1.000
_cell.angle_alpha   90.00
_cell.angle_beta   90.00
_cell.angle_gamma   90.00
#
_symmetry.space_group_name_H-M   'P 1'
#
loop_
_entity.id
_entity.type
_entity.pdbx_description
1 polymer ?
#
loop_
_entity_poly.entity_id
_entity_poly.type
_entity_poly.pdbx_seq_one_letter_code
_entity_poly.pdbx_strand_id
1 'polypeptide(L)'
;WMYIGFIGAVLFILIQVILLVDFAHSWNEIWTSNAEENDSKCWYIGLLVFMILFYAAALAGHITGYIFFTESSGCHLNKFFLSFNLILCVIISIISLLPSIQSAQPKSGLLQSSIVSLFTTYLILSALASEPTTSDPGLYFSRLFMASL
;
A
#
# COMPACT_ATOMS: atom_id res chain seq x y z
N TRP A 1 -26.10 -5.06 15.85
CA TRP A 1 -24.69 -5.12 16.32
C TRP A 1 -23.70 -5.23 15.17
N MET A 2 -23.85 -6.18 14.23
CA MET A 2 -22.98 -6.31 13.05
C MET A 2 -22.89 -5.05 12.16
N TYR A 3 -24.01 -4.38 11.88
CA TYR A 3 -24.02 -3.14 11.07
C TYR A 3 -23.24 -1.99 11.73
N ILE A 4 -23.35 -1.86 13.06
CA ILE A 4 -22.62 -0.83 13.81
C ILE A 4 -21.12 -1.13 13.77
N GLY A 5 -20.73 -2.40 13.93
CA GLY A 5 -19.34 -2.84 13.79
C GLY A 5 -18.77 -2.61 12.39
N PHE A 6 -19.54 -2.89 11.33
CA PHE A 6 -19.14 -2.64 9.95
C PHE A 6 -18.91 -1.15 9.67
N ILE A 7 -19.84 -0.29 10.09
CA ILE A 7 -19.71 1.16 9.95
C ILE A 7 -18.48 1.68 10.71
N GLY A 8 -18.26 1.18 11.94
CA GLY A 8 -17.08 1.51 12.74
C GLY A 8 -15.77 1.10 12.05
N ALA A 9 -15.71 -0.10 11.46
CA ALA A 9 -14.54 -0.59 10.76
C ALA A 9 -14.21 0.25 9.51
N VAL A 10 -15.21 0.63 8.72
CA VAL A 10 -15.02 1.50 7.55
C VAL A 10 -14.48 2.87 7.97
N LEU A 11 -15.07 3.48 9.00
CA LEU A 11 -14.59 4.75 9.53
C LEU A 11 -13.16 4.66 10.08
N PHE A 12 -12.84 3.57 10.79
CA PHE A 12 -11.51 3.34 11.32
C PHE A 12 -10.46 3.19 10.23
N ILE A 13 -10.77 2.46 9.14
CA ILE A 13 -9.88 2.34 7.98
C ILE A 13 -9.66 3.70 7.32
N LEU A 14 -10.71 4.51 7.14
CA LEU A 14 -10.56 5.85 6.56
C LEU A 14 -9.67 6.76 7.40
N ILE A 15 -9.85 6.76 8.72
CA ILE A 15 -9.02 7.53 9.65
C ILE A 15 -7.56 7.05 9.58
N GLN A 16 -7.32 5.74 9.55
CA GLN A 16 -5.96 5.20 9.41
C GLN A 16 -5.27 5.66 8.13
N VAL A 17 -5.98 5.68 6.99
CA VAL A 17 -5.43 6.18 5.72
C VAL A 17 -5.03 7.66 5.85
N ILE A 18 -5.88 8.50 6.44
CA ILE A 18 -5.60 9.94 6.60
C ILE A 18 -4.38 10.15 7.51
N LEU A 19 -4.34 9.48 8.66
CA LEU A 19 -3.21 9.58 9.60
C LEU A 19 -1.90 9.12 8.98
N LEU A 20 -1.93 8.06 8.17
CA LEU A 20 -0.76 7.51 7.50
C LEU A 20 -0.28 8.44 6.37
N VAL A 21 -1.20 9.11 5.66
CA VAL A 21 -0.86 10.17 4.71
C VAL A 21 -0.22 11.37 5.42
N ASP A 22 -0.80 11.83 6.52
CA ASP A 22 -0.28 12.97 7.28
C ASP A 22 1.08 12.65 7.90
N PHE A 23 1.27 11.42 8.39
CA PHE A 23 2.55 10.92 8.86
C PHE A 23 3.58 10.89 7.73
N ALA A 24 3.22 10.38 6.54
CA ALA A 24 4.11 10.35 5.39
C ALA A 24 4.53 11.75 4.94
N HIS A 25 3.60 12.71 4.94
CA HIS A 25 3.89 14.11 4.65
C HIS A 25 4.82 14.72 5.68
N SER A 26 4.49 14.56 6.96
CA SER A 26 5.30 15.09 8.07
C SER A 26 6.71 14.50 8.06
N TRP A 27 6.84 13.19 7.81
CA TRP A 27 8.14 12.53 7.68
C TRP A 27 8.93 13.10 6.50
N ASN A 28 8.32 13.22 5.33
CA ASN A 28 8.99 13.78 4.16
C ASN A 28 9.44 15.23 4.39
N GLU A 29 8.61 16.06 5.03
CA GLU A 29 8.93 17.45 5.36
C GLU A 29 10.11 17.53 6.34
N ILE A 30 10.08 16.77 7.43
CA ILE A 30 11.17 16.73 8.42
C ILE A 30 12.48 16.29 7.78
N TRP A 31 12.49 15.24 6.96
CA TRP A 31 13.72 14.76 6.35
C TRP A 31 14.22 15.69 5.25
N THR A 32 13.32 16.33 4.51
CA THR A 32 13.67 17.33 3.48
C THR A 32 14.25 18.59 4.13
N SER A 33 13.67 19.09 5.22
CA SER A 33 14.20 20.26 5.94
C SER A 33 15.58 19.98 6.52
N ASN A 34 15.78 18.80 7.14
CA ASN A 34 17.09 18.38 7.63
C ASN A 34 18.13 18.27 6.51
N ALA A 35 17.72 17.84 5.32
CA ALA A 35 18.61 17.76 4.15
C ALA A 35 19.07 19.14 3.66
N GLU A 36 18.19 20.15 3.72
CA GLU A 36 18.46 21.53 3.34
C GLU A 36 19.34 22.25 4.37
N GLU A 37 19.09 22.04 5.68
CA GLU A 37 19.88 22.64 6.76
C GLU A 37 21.30 22.10 6.86
N ASN A 38 21.49 20.80 6.58
CA ASN A 38 22.80 20.13 6.73
C ASN A 38 23.57 19.98 5.39
N ASP A 39 23.08 20.56 4.28
CA ASP A 39 23.59 20.42 2.89
C ASP A 39 23.97 18.98 2.50
N SER A 40 23.31 18.00 3.10
CA SER A 40 23.72 16.60 3.06
C SER A 40 22.77 15.82 2.17
N LYS A 41 23.25 15.56 0.94
CA LYS A 41 22.58 14.70 -0.06
C LYS A 41 22.21 13.31 0.48
N CYS A 42 22.80 12.87 1.59
CA CYS A 42 22.52 11.61 2.26
C CYS A 42 21.05 11.47 2.72
N TRP A 43 20.41 12.56 3.18
CA TRP A 43 19.00 12.53 3.60
C TRP A 43 18.05 12.28 2.43
N TYR A 44 18.33 12.89 1.27
CA TYR A 44 17.59 12.63 0.04
C TYR A 44 17.77 11.19 -0.45
N ILE A 45 18.99 10.65 -0.38
CA ILE A 45 19.25 9.25 -0.72
C ILE A 45 18.46 8.31 0.21
N GLY A 46 18.43 8.60 1.50
CA GLY A 46 17.65 7.83 2.47
C GLY A 46 16.16 7.81 2.14
N LEU A 47 15.55 8.97 1.86
CA LEU A 47 14.15 9.05 1.42
C LEU A 47 13.89 8.23 0.15
N LEU A 48 14.81 8.29 -0.82
CA LEU A 48 14.70 7.56 -2.08
C LEU A 48 14.77 6.03 -1.86
N VAL A 49 15.65 5.59 -0.95
CA VAL A 49 15.75 4.17 -0.56
C VAL A 49 14.45 3.69 0.09
N PHE A 50 13.87 4.44 1.04
CA PHE A 50 12.58 4.07 1.64
C PHE A 50 11.46 4.01 0.61
N MET A 51 11.41 4.97 -0.32
CA MET A 51 10.44 4.97 -1.40
C MET A 51 10.55 3.72 -2.29
N ILE A 52 11.77 3.35 -2.69
CA ILE A 52 12.02 2.13 -3.48
C ILE A 52 11.60 0.88 -2.69
N LEU A 53 11.92 0.82 -1.40
CA LEU A 53 11.55 -0.30 -0.54
C LEU A 53 10.03 -0.45 -0.42
N PHE A 54 9.28 0.63 -0.22
CA PHE A 54 7.82 0.57 -0.13
C PHE A 54 7.18 0.17 -1.46
N TYR A 55 7.67 0.69 -2.58
CA TYR A 55 7.21 0.25 -3.90
C TYR A 55 7.52 -1.22 -4.18
N ALA A 56 8.72 -1.68 -3.81
CA ALA A 56 9.12 -3.09 -3.96
C ALA A 56 8.24 -4.01 -3.09
N ALA A 57 7.96 -3.61 -1.84
CA ALA A 57 7.07 -4.34 -0.96
C ALA A 57 5.63 -4.39 -1.48
N ALA A 58 5.11 -3.28 -2.03
CA ALA A 58 3.77 -3.24 -2.63
C ALA A 58 3.66 -4.15 -3.86
N LEU A 59 4.70 -4.18 -4.70
CA LEU A 59 4.78 -5.07 -5.85
C LEU A 59 4.89 -6.54 -5.43
N ALA A 60 5.73 -6.84 -4.44
CA ALA A 60 5.85 -8.18 -3.87
C ALA A 60 4.52 -8.67 -3.28
N GLY A 61 3.79 -7.79 -2.59
CA GLY A 61 2.43 -8.07 -2.08
C GLY A 61 1.46 -8.42 -3.21
N HIS A 62 1.48 -7.66 -4.31
CA HIS A 62 0.67 -7.97 -5.49
C HIS A 62 1.03 -9.31 -6.13
N ILE A 63 2.32 -9.57 -6.38
CA ILE A 63 2.79 -10.83 -6.99
C ILE A 63 2.37 -12.01 -6.12
N THR A 64 2.60 -11.91 -4.82
CA THR A 64 2.27 -12.96 -3.87
C THR A 64 0.74 -13.16 -3.77
N GLY A 65 -0.02 -12.06 -3.84
CA GLY A 65 -1.47 -12.07 -3.99
C GLY A 65 -1.94 -12.82 -5.24
N TYR A 66 -1.31 -12.60 -6.38
CA TYR A 66 -1.66 -13.31 -7.61
C TYR A 66 -1.37 -14.80 -7.48
N ILE A 67 -0.21 -15.19 -6.97
CA ILE A 67 0.18 -16.60 -6.83
C ILE A 67 -0.80 -17.34 -5.90
N PHE A 68 -1.00 -16.86 -4.67
CA PHE A 68 -1.77 -17.61 -3.67
C PHE A 68 -3.30 -17.51 -3.79
N PHE A 69 -3.82 -16.51 -4.53
CA PHE A 69 -5.26 -16.27 -4.64
C PHE A 69 -5.83 -16.42 -6.06
N THR A 70 -5.00 -16.55 -7.11
CA THR A 70 -5.47 -16.77 -8.50
C THR A 70 -5.45 -18.24 -8.94
N GLU A 71 -4.72 -19.12 -8.26
CA GLU A 71 -4.49 -20.50 -8.71
C GLU A 71 -5.72 -21.42 -8.59
N SER A 72 -6.67 -21.12 -7.69
CA SER A 72 -7.91 -21.90 -7.59
C SER A 72 -8.89 -21.48 -8.69
N SER A 73 -9.25 -22.42 -9.55
CA SER A 73 -10.09 -22.33 -10.76
C SER A 73 -11.56 -21.89 -10.53
N GLY A 74 -11.83 -20.93 -9.64
CA GLY A 74 -13.19 -20.57 -9.22
C GLY A 74 -13.46 -19.12 -8.80
N CYS A 75 -12.48 -18.26 -8.53
CA CYS A 75 -12.78 -16.94 -7.96
C CYS A 75 -12.39 -15.77 -8.89
N HIS A 76 -13.24 -15.49 -9.89
CA HIS A 76 -13.14 -14.26 -10.70
C HIS A 76 -13.15 -12.98 -9.85
N LEU A 77 -13.81 -13.01 -8.69
CA LEU A 77 -13.99 -11.86 -7.81
C LEU A 77 -12.67 -11.43 -7.17
N ASN A 78 -11.87 -12.37 -6.68
CA ASN A 78 -10.55 -12.09 -6.08
C ASN A 78 -9.59 -11.54 -7.13
N LYS A 79 -9.62 -12.13 -8.33
CA LYS A 79 -8.85 -11.64 -9.48
C LYS A 79 -9.25 -10.22 -9.88
N PHE A 80 -10.54 -9.88 -9.79
CA PHE A 80 -11.04 -8.53 -10.07
C PHE A 80 -10.56 -7.52 -9.03
N PHE A 81 -10.70 -7.79 -7.73
CA PHE A 81 -10.28 -6.85 -6.68
C PHE A 81 -8.77 -6.59 -6.71
N LEU A 82 -7.96 -7.64 -6.90
CA LEU A 82 -6.51 -7.50 -6.99
C LEU A 82 -6.09 -6.72 -8.25
N SER A 83 -6.71 -7.01 -9.41
CA SER A 83 -6.40 -6.30 -10.66
C SER A 83 -6.86 -4.84 -10.61
N PHE A 84 -8.02 -4.57 -10.01
CA PHE A 84 -8.55 -3.22 -9.86
C PHE A 84 -7.64 -2.36 -8.96
N ASN A 85 -7.13 -2.90 -7.87
CA ASN A 85 -6.18 -2.19 -7.01
C ASN A 85 -4.85 -1.90 -7.72
N LEU A 86 -4.33 -2.87 -8.46
CA LEU A 86 -3.12 -2.67 -9.26
C LEU A 86 -3.32 -1.56 -10.31
N ILE A 87 -4.46 -1.55 -10.99
CA ILE A 87 -4.80 -0.50 -11.97
C ILE A 87 -4.89 0.87 -11.28
N LEU A 88 -5.57 0.97 -10.12
CA LEU A 88 -5.65 2.22 -9.36
C LEU A 88 -4.25 2.70 -8.93
N CYS A 89 -3.41 1.80 -8.43
CA CYS A 89 -2.04 2.12 -8.05
C CYS A 89 -1.21 2.61 -9.25
N VAL A 90 -1.35 1.98 -10.42
CA VAL A 90 -0.70 2.40 -11.66
C VAL A 90 -1.19 3.78 -12.10
N ILE A 91 -2.51 4.04 -12.07
CA ILE A 91 -3.09 5.35 -12.41
C ILE A 91 -2.54 6.43 -11.47
N ILE A 92 -2.56 6.20 -10.16
CA ILE A 92 -2.04 7.15 -9.18
C ILE A 92 -0.55 7.39 -9.42
N SER A 93 0.23 6.33 -9.67
CA SER A 93 1.65 6.44 -9.99
C SER A 93 1.90 7.26 -11.26
N ILE A 94 1.12 7.05 -12.33
CA ILE A 94 1.23 7.83 -13.57
C ILE A 94 0.89 9.31 -13.33
N ILE A 95 -0.17 9.59 -12.55
CA ILE A 95 -0.54 10.96 -12.18
C ILE A 95 0.59 11.61 -11.36
N SER A 96 1.20 10.90 -10.43
CA SER A 96 2.34 11.38 -9.64
C SER A 96 3.62 11.59 -10.46
N LEU A 97 3.76 10.89 -11.60
CA LEU A 97 4.89 11.04 -12.54
C LEU A 97 4.65 12.13 -13.59
N LEU A 98 3.42 12.65 -13.71
CA LEU A 98 3.12 13.67 -14.70
C LEU A 98 3.94 14.94 -14.38
N PRO A 99 4.78 15.44 -15.33
CA PRO A 99 5.73 16.52 -15.06
C PRO A 99 5.05 17.83 -14.65
N SER A 100 3.78 18.03 -15.05
CA SER A 100 2.96 19.17 -14.65
C SER A 100 2.56 19.18 -13.16
N ILE A 101 2.63 18.03 -12.48
CA ILE A 101 2.33 17.87 -11.04
C ILE A 101 3.62 17.83 -10.23
N GLN A 102 4.69 17.22 -10.77
CA GLN A 102 6.03 17.28 -10.18
C GLN A 102 6.58 18.71 -10.11
N SER A 103 6.26 19.60 -11.06
CA SER A 103 6.66 21.02 -10.98
C SER A 103 5.97 21.79 -9.85
N ALA A 104 4.80 21.35 -9.41
CA ALA A 104 4.07 21.97 -8.31
C ALA A 104 4.47 21.38 -6.94
N GLN A 105 4.81 20.08 -6.88
CA GLN A 105 5.21 19.37 -5.65
C GLN A 105 6.25 18.26 -5.96
N PRO A 106 7.55 18.59 -6.12
CA PRO A 106 8.56 17.65 -6.66
C PRO A 106 8.97 16.50 -5.73
N LYS A 107 8.60 16.53 -4.45
CA LYS A 107 9.04 15.53 -3.46
C LYS A 107 7.91 14.90 -2.63
N SER A 108 6.78 15.59 -2.44
CA SER A 108 5.75 15.17 -1.47
C SER A 108 4.78 14.10 -2.01
N GLY A 109 4.56 14.02 -3.33
CA GLY A 109 3.54 13.12 -3.89
C GLY A 109 3.95 11.64 -3.97
N LEU A 110 5.25 11.36 -4.18
CA LEU A 110 5.70 10.03 -4.57
C LEU A 110 5.82 9.07 -3.37
N LEU A 111 6.32 9.56 -2.23
CA LEU A 111 6.39 8.78 -0.99
C LEU A 111 4.99 8.47 -0.45
N GLN A 112 4.12 9.48 -0.37
CA GLN A 112 2.73 9.32 0.07
C GLN A 112 2.00 8.27 -0.78
N SER A 113 2.12 8.35 -2.11
CA SER A 113 1.51 7.38 -3.03
C SER A 113 2.00 5.95 -2.78
N SER A 114 3.30 5.76 -2.55
CA SER A 114 3.88 4.44 -2.27
C SER A 114 3.35 3.80 -0.98
N ILE A 115 3.23 4.58 0.11
CA ILE A 115 2.76 4.08 1.41
C ILE A 115 1.25 3.80 1.34
N VAL A 116 0.46 4.64 0.66
CA VAL A 116 -0.97 4.39 0.44
C VAL A 116 -1.19 3.14 -0.43
N SER A 117 -0.39 2.95 -1.48
CA SER A 117 -0.44 1.72 -2.28
C SER A 117 -0.11 0.49 -1.44
N LEU A 118 0.91 0.55 -0.59
CA LEU A 118 1.28 -0.56 0.27
C LEU A 118 0.15 -0.89 1.25
N PHE A 119 -0.44 0.12 1.89
CA PHE A 119 -1.55 -0.04 2.83
C PHE A 119 -2.80 -0.61 2.15
N THR A 120 -3.14 -0.15 0.94
CA THR A 120 -4.28 -0.69 0.19
C THR A 120 -4.03 -2.13 -0.29
N THR A 121 -2.80 -2.45 -0.70
CA THR A 121 -2.38 -3.84 -1.00
C THR A 121 -2.55 -4.73 0.22
N TYR A 122 -2.10 -4.25 1.39
CA TYR A 122 -2.25 -4.93 2.67
C TYR A 122 -3.72 -5.21 3.01
N LEU A 123 -4.60 -4.20 2.93
CA LEU A 123 -6.03 -4.38 3.23
C LEU A 123 -6.69 -5.44 2.33
N ILE A 124 -6.32 -5.48 1.04
CA ILE A 124 -6.86 -6.46 0.11
C ILE A 124 -6.36 -7.86 0.44
N LEU A 125 -5.07 -8.02 0.73
CA LEU A 125 -4.52 -9.30 1.16
C LEU A 125 -5.20 -9.79 2.44
N SER A 126 -5.44 -8.90 3.41
CA SER A 126 -6.17 -9.22 4.65
C SER A 126 -7.63 -9.61 4.39
N ALA A 127 -8.31 -8.92 3.47
CA ALA A 127 -9.68 -9.27 3.07
C ALA A 127 -9.74 -10.65 2.40
N LEU A 128 -8.81 -10.94 1.49
CA LEU A 128 -8.72 -12.23 0.82
C LEU A 128 -8.31 -13.37 1.77
N ALA A 129 -7.44 -13.09 2.74
CA ALA A 129 -7.03 -14.05 3.76
C ALA A 129 -8.17 -14.43 4.72
N SER A 130 -9.20 -13.57 4.83
CA SER A 130 -10.38 -13.81 5.66
C SER A 130 -11.40 -14.76 5.01
N GLU A 131 -11.21 -15.15 3.75
CA GLU A 131 -12.03 -16.18 3.13
C GLU A 131 -11.72 -17.57 3.71
N PRO A 132 -12.76 -18.34 4.12
CA PRO A 132 -12.56 -19.68 4.66
C PRO A 132 -11.99 -20.61 3.58
N THR A 133 -10.79 -21.14 3.80
CA THR A 133 -10.13 -22.04 2.85
C THR A 133 -10.46 -23.49 3.17
N THR A 134 -10.82 -24.24 2.12
CA THR A 134 -10.93 -25.69 2.17
C THR A 134 -9.55 -26.30 1.95
N SER A 135 -9.04 -26.97 2.98
CA SER A 135 -8.18 -28.18 2.90
C SER A 135 -6.69 -28.10 2.53
N ASP A 136 -5.99 -26.96 2.56
CA ASP A 136 -4.52 -26.93 2.45
C ASP A 136 -3.80 -26.17 3.60
N PRO A 137 -3.09 -26.86 4.52
CA PRO A 137 -2.50 -26.25 5.71
C PRO A 137 -1.32 -25.30 5.43
N GLY A 138 -0.57 -25.50 4.33
CA GLY A 138 0.53 -24.61 3.94
C GLY A 138 0.05 -23.24 3.45
N LEU A 139 -1.07 -23.22 2.72
CA LEU A 139 -1.74 -22.00 2.27
C LEU A 139 -2.35 -21.23 3.45
N TYR A 140 -2.83 -21.94 4.47
CA TYR A 140 -3.38 -21.37 5.70
C TYR A 140 -2.33 -20.57 6.50
N PHE A 141 -1.13 -21.14 6.68
CA PHE A 141 -0.06 -20.48 7.44
C PHE A 141 0.46 -19.21 6.74
N SER A 142 0.60 -19.25 5.41
CA SER A 142 1.01 -18.09 4.62
C SER A 142 -0.05 -16.97 4.63
N ARG A 143 -1.35 -17.31 4.59
CA ARG A 143 -2.45 -16.34 4.71
C ARG A 143 -2.56 -15.75 6.12
N LEU A 144 -2.31 -16.55 7.17
CA LEU A 144 -2.28 -16.06 8.55
C LEU A 144 -1.14 -15.07 8.79
N PHE A 145 0.06 -15.34 8.26
CA PHE A 145 1.20 -14.44 8.36
C PHE A 145 0.92 -13.10 7.67
N MET A 146 0.25 -13.11 6.51
CA MET A 146 -0.17 -11.88 5.82
C MET A 146 -1.24 -11.08 6.57
N ALA A 147 -2.15 -11.76 7.28
CA ALA A 147 -3.15 -11.10 8.13
C ALA A 147 -2.58 -10.57 9.46
N SER A 148 -1.36 -10.98 9.83
CA SER A 148 -0.69 -10.64 11.09
C SER A 148 0.42 -9.58 10.95
N LEU A 149 0.88 -9.34 9.72
CA LEU A 149 1.77 -8.23 9.36
C LEU A 149 1.00 -6.92 9.29
#